data_AF-A0A840XSK6-F1
#
_entry.id   AF-A0A840XSK6-F1
#
_cell.length_a   1.000
_cell.length_b   1.000
_cell.length_c   1.000
_cell.angle_alpha   90.00
_cell.angle_beta   90.00
_cell.angle_gamma   90.00
#
_symmetry.space_group_name_H-M   'P 1'
#
loop_
_entity.id
_entity.type
_entity.pdbx_description
1 polymer ?
#
loop_
_entity_poly.entity_id
_entity_poly.type
_entity_poly.pdbx_seq_one_letter_code
_entity_poly.pdbx_strand_id
1 'polypeptide(L)'
;MAILPAMGTMNVSLPDALKAFVDQQVESGGYSTSSEYVRELIRKDQERQRLRGLLLAGAASRPGSVADDAYFDRLRRRLRGADRA
;
A
#
# COMPACT_ATOMS: atom_id res chain seq x y z
N MET A 1 2.28 17.58 -24.78
CA MET A 1 1.55 18.32 -23.72
C MET A 1 1.35 17.37 -22.55
N ALA A 2 2.21 17.43 -21.52
CA ALA A 2 2.04 16.63 -20.31
C ALA A 2 1.13 17.41 -19.35
N ILE A 3 -0.02 16.83 -19.01
CA ILE A 3 -0.90 17.37 -17.96
C ILE A 3 -0.19 17.05 -16.64
N LEU A 4 0.42 18.06 -16.01
CA LEU A 4 0.84 17.93 -14.61
C LEU A 4 -0.43 17.71 -13.78
N PRO A 5 -0.49 16.68 -12.91
CA PRO A 5 -1.68 16.44 -12.11
C PRO A 5 -1.97 17.67 -11.25
N ALA A 6 -3.20 18.18 -11.34
CA ALA A 6 -3.64 19.30 -10.52
C ALA A 6 -3.54 18.89 -9.03
N MET A 7 -2.67 19.57 -8.28
CA MET A 7 -2.62 19.40 -6.83
C MET A 7 -3.79 20.15 -6.19
N GLY A 8 -4.75 19.40 -5.65
CA GLY A 8 -5.77 19.97 -4.78
C GLY A 8 -5.18 20.34 -3.42
N THR A 9 -5.45 21.55 -2.94
CA THR A 9 -5.09 21.96 -1.58
C THR A 9 -6.18 21.54 -0.59
N MET A 10 -5.77 21.13 0.61
CA MET A 10 -6.68 20.75 1.69
C MET A 10 -6.16 21.36 2.99
N ASN A 11 -6.98 22.20 3.63
CA ASN A 11 -6.66 22.81 4.92
C ASN A 11 -7.21 21.92 6.03
N VAL A 12 -6.39 21.60 7.03
CA VAL A 12 -6.76 20.75 8.16
C VAL A 12 -6.34 21.43 9.45
N SER A 13 -7.28 21.61 10.38
CA SER A 13 -6.99 22.06 11.75
C SER A 13 -6.64 20.85 12.62
N LEU A 14 -5.53 20.96 13.36
CA LEU A 14 -5.06 19.92 14.26
C LEU A 14 -4.96 20.50 15.69
N PRO A 15 -5.28 19.71 16.73
CA PRO A 15 -4.89 20.04 18.10
C PRO A 15 -3.37 20.20 18.21
N ASP A 16 -2.92 21.05 19.14
CA ASP A 16 -1.50 21.39 19.30
C ASP A 16 -0.60 20.17 19.44
N ALA A 17 -1.05 19.14 20.18
CA ALA A 17 -0.31 17.89 20.36
C ALA A 17 -0.07 17.16 19.03
N LEU A 18 -1.06 17.12 18.14
CA LEU A 18 -0.91 16.50 16.81
C LEU A 18 -0.05 17.36 15.89
N LYS A 19 -0.16 18.70 15.97
CA LYS A 19 0.72 19.59 15.23
C LYS A 19 2.19 19.38 15.63
N ALA A 20 2.48 19.38 16.93
CA ALA A 20 3.84 19.17 17.45
C ALA A 20 4.42 17.82 17.00
N PHE A 21 3.61 16.77 16.99
CA PHE A 21 4.02 15.47 16.47
C PHE A 21 4.36 15.55 14.97
N VAL A 22 3.52 16.18 14.14
CA VAL A 22 3.81 16.35 12.71
C VAL A 22 5.08 17.16 12.47
N ASP A 23 5.29 18.24 13.24
CA ASP A 23 6.48 19.07 13.15
C ASP A 23 7.75 18.25 13.46
N GLN A 24 7.72 17.39 14.49
CA GLN A 24 8.83 16.49 14.80
C GLN A 24 9.15 15.51 13.65
N GLN A 25 8.12 15.04 12.94
CA GLN A 25 8.32 14.16 11.77
C GLN A 25 8.96 14.91 10.61
N VAL A 26 8.66 16.20 10.44
CA VAL A 26 9.34 17.05 9.46
C VAL A 26 10.80 17.28 9.85
N GLU A 27 11.07 17.60 11.11
CA GLU A 27 12.44 17.89 11.57
C GLU A 27 13.36 16.66 11.56
N SER A 28 12.87 15.50 12.01
CA SER A 28 13.68 14.30 12.23
C SER A 28 13.41 13.15 11.25
N GLY A 29 12.23 13.14 10.62
CA GLY A 29 11.71 12.01 9.86
C GLY A 29 11.98 12.09 8.36
N GLY A 30 12.74 13.09 7.90
CA GLY A 30 13.12 13.24 6.49
C GLY A 30 12.02 13.80 5.58
N TYR A 31 10.95 14.35 6.16
CA TYR A 31 9.89 15.05 5.40
C TYR A 31 10.22 16.53 5.28
N SER A 32 9.97 17.13 4.11
CA SER A 32 10.26 18.55 3.86
C SER A 32 9.12 19.46 4.32
N THR A 33 7.88 18.94 4.42
CA THR A 33 6.71 19.72 4.83
C THR A 33 5.67 18.86 5.56
N SER A 34 4.83 19.49 6.38
CA SER A 34 3.69 18.82 7.04
C SER A 34 2.73 18.20 6.00
N SER A 35 2.49 18.88 4.87
CA SER A 35 1.66 18.37 3.78
C SER A 35 2.26 17.14 3.09
N GLU A 36 3.57 17.00 3.06
CA GLU A 36 4.23 15.77 2.60
C GLU A 36 4.01 14.62 3.57
N TYR A 37 4.24 14.85 4.86
CA TYR A 37 4.01 13.84 5.88
C TYR A 37 2.56 13.32 5.87
N VAL A 38 1.59 14.23 5.81
CA VAL A 38 0.16 13.87 5.77
C VAL A 38 -0.19 13.09 4.49
N ARG A 39 0.36 13.47 3.33
CA ARG A 39 0.14 12.71 2.07
C ARG A 39 0.68 11.28 2.19
N GLU A 40 1.85 11.08 2.78
CA GLU A 40 2.40 9.75 3.00
C GLU A 40 1.57 8.94 4.02
N LEU A 41 1.06 9.57 5.07
CA LEU A 41 0.12 8.90 5.99
C LEU A 41 -1.15 8.43 5.28
N ILE A 42 -1.71 9.25 4.38
CA ILE A 42 -2.88 8.88 3.58
C ILE A 42 -2.57 7.70 2.67
N ARG A 43 -1.41 7.69 1.99
CA ARG A 43 -1.01 6.55 1.15
C ARG A 43 -0.84 5.26 1.95
N LYS A 44 -0.17 5.34 3.11
CA LYS A 44 -0.03 4.21 4.04
C LYS A 44 -1.40 3.71 4.50
N ASP A 45 -2.34 4.60 4.76
CA ASP A 45 -3.71 4.20 5.13
C ASP A 45 -4.44 3.49 3.99
N GLN A 46 -4.37 4.03 2.77
CA GLN A 46 -4.93 3.38 1.58
C GLN A 46 -4.34 1.98 1.36
N GLU A 47 -3.03 1.82 1.55
CA GLU A 47 -2.37 0.52 1.43
C GLU A 47 -2.86 -0.46 2.51
N ARG A 48 -2.97 -0.02 3.77
CA ARG A 48 -3.55 -0.84 4.85
C ARG A 48 -4.98 -1.26 4.55
N GLN A 49 -5.81 -0.34 4.07
CA GLN A 49 -7.20 -0.65 3.70
C GLN A 49 -7.25 -1.65 2.54
N ARG A 50 -6.39 -1.48 1.51
CA ARG A 50 -6.28 -2.41 0.40
C ARG A 50 -5.85 -3.80 0.85
N LEU A 51 -4.81 -3.90 1.68
CA LEU A 51 -4.34 -5.17 2.24
C LEU A 51 -5.44 -5.85 3.05
N ARG A 52 -6.13 -5.10 3.92
CA ARG A 52 -7.28 -5.61 4.68
C ARG A 52 -8.37 -6.18 3.76
N GLY A 53 -8.68 -5.48 2.68
CA GLY A 53 -9.62 -5.98 1.67
C GLY A 53 -9.19 -7.30 1.05
N LEU A 54 -7.91 -7.43 0.67
CA LEU A 54 -7.37 -8.69 0.12
C LEU A 54 -7.40 -9.83 1.13
N LEU A 55 -7.08 -9.58 2.40
CA LEU A 55 -7.13 -10.59 3.46
C LEU A 55 -8.56 -11.08 3.70
N LEU A 56 -9.53 -10.17 3.74
CA LEU A 56 -10.94 -10.54 3.87
C LEU A 56 -11.45 -11.33 2.66
N ALA A 57 -11.07 -10.93 1.44
CA ALA A 57 -11.40 -11.66 0.23
C ALA A 57 -10.78 -13.08 0.24
N GLY A 58 -9.53 -13.21 0.70
CA GLY A 58 -8.87 -14.50 0.87
C GLY A 58 -9.55 -15.38 1.92
N ALA A 59 -9.91 -14.81 3.07
CA ALA A 59 -10.63 -15.53 4.12
C ALA A 59 -12.03 -16.01 3.69
N ALA A 60 -12.70 -15.24 2.83
CA ALA A 60 -13.99 -15.62 2.25
C ALA A 60 -13.87 -16.60 1.07
N SER A 61 -12.65 -16.83 0.56
CA SER A 61 -12.41 -17.74 -0.56
C SER A 61 -12.43 -19.21 -0.12
N ARG A 62 -12.61 -20.12 -1.08
CA ARG A 62 -12.44 -21.55 -0.81
C ARG A 62 -10.99 -21.84 -0.40
N PRO A 63 -10.74 -22.76 0.53
CA PRO A 63 -9.38 -23.19 0.85
C PRO A 63 -8.61 -23.57 -0.41
N GLY A 64 -7.41 -23.00 -0.54
CA GLY A 64 -6.48 -23.38 -1.61
C GLY A 64 -5.91 -24.78 -1.39
N SER A 65 -5.23 -25.31 -2.41
CA SER A 65 -4.40 -26.51 -2.24
C SER A 65 -3.25 -26.22 -1.26
N VAL A 66 -2.84 -27.23 -0.51
CA VAL A 66 -1.61 -27.15 0.30
C VAL A 66 -0.44 -26.76 -0.61
N ALA A 67 0.31 -25.75 -0.20
CA ALA A 67 1.50 -25.27 -0.91
C ALA A 67 2.72 -26.15 -0.58
N ASP A 68 2.65 -27.42 -1.00
CA ASP A 68 3.71 -28.42 -0.84
C ASP A 68 4.63 -28.50 -2.07
N ASP A 69 5.66 -29.34 -2.01
CA ASP A 69 6.60 -29.53 -3.11
C ASP A 69 5.88 -29.96 -4.40
N ALA A 70 4.87 -30.84 -4.28
CA ALA A 70 4.10 -31.31 -5.43
C ALA A 70 3.27 -30.18 -6.08
N TYR A 71 2.73 -29.25 -5.28
CA TYR A 71 2.08 -28.03 -5.76
C TYR A 71 3.05 -27.17 -6.57
N PHE A 72 4.24 -26.89 -6.02
CA PHE A 72 5.23 -26.06 -6.71
C PHE A 72 5.80 -26.75 -7.96
N ASP A 73 5.95 -28.07 -7.95
CA ASP A 73 6.37 -28.82 -9.14
C ASP A 73 5.32 -28.83 -10.24
N ARG A 74 4.03 -28.93 -9.89
CA ARG A 74 2.93 -28.73 -10.85
C ARG A 74 2.94 -27.31 -11.39
N LEU A 75 3.13 -26.31 -10.55
CA LEU A 75 3.16 -24.90 -10.95
C LEU A 75 4.32 -24.62 -11.92
N ARG A 76 5.54 -25.07 -11.62
CA ARG A 76 6.73 -24.91 -12.48
C ARG A 76 6.55 -25.62 -13.82
N ARG A 77 6.01 -26.85 -13.82
CA ARG A 77 5.71 -27.56 -15.07
C ARG A 77 4.72 -26.79 -15.93
N ARG A 78 3.68 -26.21 -15.33
CA ARG A 78 2.69 -25.38 -16.05
C ARG A 78 3.33 -24.16 -16.71
N LEU A 79 4.18 -23.43 -15.98
CA LEU A 79 4.87 -22.25 -16.52
C LEU A 79 5.79 -22.61 -17.69
N ARG A 80 6.59 -23.67 -17.55
CA ARG A 80 7.48 -24.16 -18.63
C ARG A 80 6.75 -24.70 -19.86
N GLY A 81 5.53 -25.20 -19.67
CA GLY A 81 4.66 -25.65 -20.77
C GLY A 81 3.93 -24.50 -21.46
N ALA A 82 3.59 -23.44 -20.72
CA ALA A 82 2.95 -22.24 -21.25
C ALA A 82 3.90 -21.39 -22.13
N ASP A 83 5.21 -21.41 -21.85
CA ASP A 83 6.23 -20.76 -22.69
C ASP A 83 6.50 -21.49 -24.03
N ARG A 84 5.88 -22.65 -24.27
CA ARG A 84 6.06 -23.47 -25.49
C ARG A 84 4.85 -23.47 -26.43
N ALA A 85 3.82 -22.70 -26.13
CA ALA A 85 2.64 -22.48 -26.97
C ALA A 85 2.61 -21.03 -27.46
#